data_AF-A0A1N6E6D7-F1
#
_entry.id   AF-A0A1N6E6D7-F1
#
_cell.length_a   1.000
_cell.length_b   1.000
_cell.length_c   1.000
_cell.angle_alpha   90.00
_cell.angle_beta   90.00
_cell.angle_gamma   90.00
#
_symmetry.space_group_name_H-M   'P 1'
#
loop_
_entity.id
_entity.type
_entity.pdbx_description
1 polymer ?
#
loop_
_entity_poly.entity_id
_entity_poly.type
_entity_poly.pdbx_seq_one_letter_code
_entity_poly.pdbx_strand_id
1 'polypeptide(L)'
;MRVSLMLLLLVAGCSPGQSSTPPTQGSPADASSLSPDSSAAPAPAAVPAPATPPAPDAAPAVAATPIPQDPRRQAQRRRDRLEWNRRTLGGAYDRVGKKAPRWDREARESLEAAALLFTRDLDPRARHKAVLGLAQKAVDKGCDDPMVLYVHGRMSAVGSGDTEEVAQRYVRFADALEKSAYPPFRRAIAQIYAGRIKAARRDGEAAARYFDAALALLPKVVAEDGFDSGRDHNWYGIPWDAFEGHLHATGDATAAFEHVDAALAAIPAMKAERLKLKGRYLIAQAWAARGGGMAETVNDEGWRAMRERLTEARRLLEEAWKLDPGDPRPAWQLIVVNMGLDGDRADMERWFARAMEADGDCKEACEAKMDWLDPKWHGSQEGLLAFGRACRDTKNWWPGIPLLVADAYHRAAQNLPREQQGQFLSPDEVFNDIFSVYEEYLRRYPHIEDERMNYAVYCGYCSRIIDADRQFRELGGRAFGTSKFQEGDVVSIRDYVARWMQRHNAPGANP
;
A
#
# COMPACT_ATOMS: atom_id res chain seq x y z
N MET A 1 -2.02 6.68 -6.67
CA MET A 1 -1.87 5.22 -6.94
C MET A 1 -1.16 4.59 -5.76
N ARG A 2 -1.92 4.27 -4.71
CA ARG A 2 -1.59 3.39 -3.55
C ARG A 2 -2.74 3.57 -2.54
N VAL A 3 -3.85 2.89 -2.82
CA VAL A 3 -4.97 2.70 -1.86
C VAL A 3 -4.70 1.47 -0.98
N SER A 4 -3.64 0.69 -1.26
CA SER A 4 -3.48 -0.66 -0.70
C SER A 4 -3.09 -0.77 0.78
N LEU A 5 -2.94 0.33 1.53
CA LEU A 5 -2.73 0.30 2.99
C LEU A 5 -3.63 1.29 3.77
N MET A 6 -4.40 2.14 3.09
CA MET A 6 -5.16 3.21 3.75
C MET A 6 -6.43 2.70 4.46
N LEU A 7 -6.85 1.45 4.17
CA LEU A 7 -7.99 0.82 4.83
C LEU A 7 -7.72 0.35 6.27
N LEU A 8 -6.46 0.34 6.73
CA LEU A 8 -6.14 0.16 8.15
C LEU A 8 -6.20 1.49 8.94
N LEU A 9 -6.30 2.63 8.27
CA LEU A 9 -6.32 3.97 8.89
C LEU A 9 -7.65 4.74 8.71
N LEU A 10 -8.56 4.28 7.84
CA LEU A 10 -9.83 4.97 7.56
C LEU A 10 -10.98 4.67 8.54
N VAL A 11 -10.77 3.86 9.59
CA VAL A 11 -11.78 3.56 10.63
C VAL A 11 -11.58 4.41 11.91
N ALA A 12 -10.59 5.31 11.98
CA ALA A 12 -10.33 6.11 13.18
C ALA A 12 -10.20 7.61 12.87
N GLY A 13 -11.31 8.21 12.42
CA GLY A 13 -11.48 9.66 12.39
C GLY A 13 -12.28 10.15 13.60
N CYS A 14 -11.70 10.13 14.80
CA CYS A 14 -12.19 10.91 15.95
C CYS A 14 -11.02 11.47 16.74
N SER A 15 -10.72 12.75 16.55
CA SER A 15 -9.95 13.53 17.54
C SER A 15 -10.76 13.67 18.83
N PRO A 16 -10.18 13.43 20.02
CA PRO A 16 -10.87 13.70 21.28
C PRO A 16 -10.65 15.17 21.64
N GLY A 17 -11.74 15.91 21.84
CA GLY A 17 -11.62 17.25 22.40
C GLY A 17 -12.84 18.13 22.15
N GLN A 18 -13.95 17.85 22.82
CA GLN A 18 -14.77 18.90 23.41
C GLN A 18 -15.75 18.29 24.42
N SER A 19 -15.59 18.74 25.66
CA SER A 19 -16.41 18.47 26.82
C SER A 19 -17.78 19.13 26.69
N SER A 20 -18.85 18.35 26.82
CA SER A 20 -20.14 18.86 27.27
C SER A 20 -20.79 17.84 28.22
N THR A 21 -21.03 18.32 29.42
CA THR A 21 -21.69 17.65 30.55
C THR A 21 -23.12 17.19 30.22
N PRO A 22 -23.59 16.05 30.77
CA PRO A 22 -24.96 15.59 30.59
C PRO A 22 -25.90 16.11 31.70
N PRO A 23 -27.21 16.30 31.45
CA PRO A 23 -28.19 16.38 32.51
C PRO A 23 -28.80 15.00 32.80
N THR A 24 -28.51 14.53 34.01
CA THR A 24 -29.40 13.94 35.03
C THR A 24 -30.70 13.21 34.63
N GLN A 25 -30.71 11.93 35.02
CA GLN A 25 -31.70 11.23 35.87
C GLN A 25 -33.19 11.16 35.48
N GLY A 26 -33.66 9.92 35.32
CA GLY A 26 -35.05 9.50 35.51
C GLY A 26 -35.17 7.97 35.47
N SER A 27 -35.42 7.37 36.63
CA SER A 27 -35.74 5.94 36.87
C SER A 27 -36.80 5.93 37.98
N PRO A 28 -37.46 4.81 38.33
CA PRO A 28 -37.99 3.69 37.54
C PRO A 28 -39.47 3.37 37.93
N ALA A 29 -40.13 2.40 37.28
CA ALA A 29 -41.27 1.62 37.82
C ALA A 29 -41.55 0.45 36.86
N ASP A 30 -41.21 -0.78 37.25
CA ASP A 30 -42.05 -1.76 37.97
C ASP A 30 -43.02 -2.55 37.07
N ALA A 31 -42.73 -3.84 36.90
CA ALA A 31 -43.71 -4.92 36.95
C ALA A 31 -43.01 -6.28 36.93
N SER A 32 -42.94 -6.91 38.10
CA SER A 32 -42.65 -8.34 38.26
C SER A 32 -43.92 -9.15 38.03
N SER A 33 -43.84 -10.30 37.35
CA SER A 33 -44.54 -11.54 37.76
C SER A 33 -44.18 -12.75 36.86
N LEU A 34 -43.44 -13.67 37.50
CA LEU A 34 -43.67 -15.12 37.60
C LEU A 34 -43.89 -15.98 36.33
N SER A 35 -42.89 -16.83 36.06
CA SER A 35 -42.92 -18.12 35.32
C SER A 35 -43.63 -19.23 36.16
N PRO A 36 -43.80 -20.52 35.74
CA PRO A 36 -42.98 -21.41 34.88
C PRO A 36 -43.83 -22.10 33.77
N ASP A 37 -43.37 -22.95 32.84
CA ASP A 37 -42.35 -23.99 32.82
C ASP A 37 -42.16 -24.49 31.36
N SER A 38 -40.99 -25.05 31.02
CA SER A 38 -40.77 -26.15 30.05
C SER A 38 -39.48 -26.03 29.20
N SER A 39 -38.52 -26.90 29.52
CA SER A 39 -37.66 -27.67 28.60
C SER A 39 -36.71 -26.90 27.65
N ALA A 40 -35.46 -26.70 28.08
CA ALA A 40 -34.33 -26.44 27.18
C ALA A 40 -33.08 -27.24 27.58
N ALA A 41 -32.39 -27.74 26.55
CA ALA A 41 -31.20 -28.59 26.52
C ALA A 41 -29.95 -27.97 27.19
N PRO A 42 -28.86 -28.73 27.45
CA PRO A 42 -27.80 -28.29 28.37
C PRO A 42 -27.00 -27.11 27.82
N ALA A 43 -26.71 -26.16 28.70
CA ALA A 43 -25.87 -25.00 28.43
C ALA A 43 -24.45 -25.41 27.98
N PRO A 44 -23.87 -24.79 26.94
CA PRO A 44 -22.46 -24.95 26.66
C PRO A 44 -21.64 -24.33 27.80
N ALA A 45 -20.59 -25.05 28.21
CA ALA A 45 -19.69 -24.64 29.27
C ALA A 45 -19.16 -23.22 29.06
N ALA A 46 -19.11 -22.44 30.13
CA ALA A 46 -18.49 -21.13 30.15
C ALA A 46 -17.03 -21.26 29.68
N VAL A 47 -16.74 -20.67 28.52
CA VAL A 47 -15.38 -20.54 28.00
C VAL A 47 -14.70 -19.45 28.82
N PRO A 48 -13.53 -19.71 29.44
CA PRO A 48 -12.85 -18.70 30.25
C PRO A 48 -12.49 -17.51 29.36
N ALA A 49 -12.75 -16.29 29.87
CA ALA A 49 -12.28 -15.06 29.27
C ALA A 49 -10.76 -15.13 29.03
N PRO A 50 -10.24 -14.57 27.93
CA PRO A 50 -8.80 -14.54 27.71
C PRO A 50 -8.14 -13.82 28.89
N ALA A 51 -7.16 -14.50 29.51
CA ALA A 51 -6.35 -13.93 30.56
C ALA A 51 -5.67 -12.67 30.04
N THR A 52 -5.57 -11.65 30.91
CA THR A 52 -4.73 -10.48 30.73
C THR A 52 -3.36 -10.92 30.20
N PRO A 53 -2.82 -10.32 29.13
CA PRO A 53 -1.53 -10.74 28.60
C PRO A 53 -0.49 -10.62 29.73
N PRO A 54 0.34 -11.66 29.96
CA PRO A 54 1.45 -11.53 30.88
C PRO A 54 2.37 -10.41 30.40
N ALA A 55 2.99 -9.69 31.35
CA ALA A 55 4.03 -8.72 31.04
C ALA A 55 5.06 -9.39 30.10
N PRO A 56 5.56 -8.69 29.05
CA PRO A 56 6.41 -9.31 28.07
C PRO A 56 7.68 -9.81 28.74
N ASP A 57 7.81 -11.13 28.87
CA ASP A 57 9.10 -11.75 29.10
C ASP A 57 9.99 -11.30 27.94
N ALA A 58 11.11 -10.67 28.27
CA ALA A 58 12.12 -10.25 27.31
C ALA A 58 12.65 -11.50 26.58
N ALA A 59 12.01 -11.86 25.47
CA ALA A 59 12.47 -12.91 24.59
C ALA A 59 13.92 -12.55 24.20
N PRO A 60 14.89 -13.46 24.38
CA PRO A 60 16.29 -13.15 24.12
C PRO A 60 16.47 -12.71 22.67
N ALA A 61 17.34 -11.72 22.49
CA ALA A 61 17.69 -11.14 21.20
C ALA A 61 18.28 -12.20 20.27
N VAL A 62 17.43 -12.83 19.46
CA VAL A 62 17.91 -13.68 18.37
C VAL A 62 18.51 -12.75 17.32
N ALA A 63 19.83 -12.86 17.12
CA ALA A 63 20.54 -12.18 16.05
C ALA A 63 19.76 -12.33 14.74
N ALA A 64 19.47 -11.23 14.06
CA ALA A 64 18.62 -11.26 12.88
C ALA A 64 19.25 -12.17 11.82
N THR A 65 18.53 -13.25 11.47
CA THR A 65 18.93 -14.10 10.34
C THR A 65 18.94 -13.25 9.07
N PRO A 66 19.94 -13.37 8.20
CA PRO A 66 19.97 -12.63 6.93
C PRO A 66 18.65 -12.83 6.18
N ILE A 67 18.05 -11.72 5.76
CA ILE A 67 16.80 -11.76 4.99
C ILE A 67 17.07 -12.48 3.66
N PRO A 68 16.26 -13.48 3.27
CA PRO A 68 16.46 -14.18 2.00
C PRO A 68 16.53 -13.19 0.82
N GLN A 69 17.58 -13.31 0.01
CA GLN A 69 17.80 -12.51 -1.19
C GLN A 69 18.34 -13.42 -2.30
N ASP A 70 17.77 -13.33 -3.50
CA ASP A 70 18.29 -13.95 -4.71
C ASP A 70 18.41 -12.88 -5.82
N PRO A 71 19.57 -12.21 -5.93
CA PRO A 71 19.78 -11.15 -6.91
C PRO A 71 19.56 -11.59 -8.36
N ARG A 72 19.81 -12.88 -8.68
CA ARG A 72 19.61 -13.40 -10.04
C ARG A 72 18.12 -13.53 -10.35
N ARG A 73 17.35 -14.10 -9.43
CA ARG A 73 15.89 -14.23 -9.56
C ARG A 73 15.19 -12.87 -9.56
N GLN A 74 15.61 -11.95 -8.69
CA GLN A 74 15.13 -10.57 -8.68
C GLN A 74 15.36 -9.89 -10.04
N ALA A 75 16.60 -9.95 -10.55
CA ALA A 75 16.93 -9.37 -11.86
C ALA A 75 16.13 -10.02 -13.00
N GLN A 76 15.87 -11.33 -12.94
CA GLN A 76 15.03 -12.01 -13.92
C GLN A 76 13.57 -11.51 -13.86
N ARG A 77 12.96 -11.46 -12.67
CA ARG A 77 11.59 -10.94 -12.50
C ARG A 77 11.42 -9.52 -13.04
N ARG A 78 12.41 -8.66 -12.77
CA ARG A 78 12.42 -7.27 -13.30
C ARG A 78 12.49 -7.26 -14.83
N ARG A 79 13.35 -8.08 -15.44
CA ARG A 79 13.41 -8.24 -16.91
C ARG A 79 12.10 -8.75 -17.50
N ASP A 80 11.50 -9.77 -16.92
CA ASP A 80 10.23 -10.36 -17.40
C ASP A 80 9.10 -9.32 -17.35
N ARG A 81 9.07 -8.49 -16.31
CA ARG A 81 8.13 -7.38 -16.18
C ARG A 81 8.38 -6.28 -17.21
N LEU A 82 9.64 -5.96 -17.52
CA LEU A 82 9.97 -5.00 -18.58
C LEU A 82 9.54 -5.51 -19.95
N GLU A 83 9.87 -6.76 -20.26
CA GLU A 83 9.49 -7.40 -21.52
C GLU A 83 7.97 -7.42 -21.69
N TRP A 84 7.24 -7.81 -20.64
CA TRP A 84 5.79 -7.74 -20.59
C TRP A 84 5.26 -6.34 -20.93
N ASN A 85 5.80 -5.31 -20.28
CA ASN A 85 5.37 -3.94 -20.50
C ASN A 85 5.68 -3.45 -21.92
N ARG A 86 6.88 -3.74 -22.45
CA ARG A 86 7.24 -3.42 -23.83
C ARG A 86 6.34 -4.11 -24.84
N ARG A 87 6.07 -5.40 -24.65
CA ARG A 87 5.20 -6.21 -25.53
C ARG A 87 3.78 -5.70 -25.60
N THR A 88 3.22 -5.27 -24.46
CA THR A 88 1.82 -4.84 -24.35
C THR A 88 1.61 -3.35 -24.59
N LEU A 89 2.69 -2.56 -24.66
CA LEU A 89 2.67 -1.13 -25.01
C LEU A 89 3.22 -0.91 -26.43
N GLY A 90 4.53 -0.64 -26.57
CA GLY A 90 5.17 -0.35 -27.85
C GLY A 90 5.02 -1.47 -28.88
N GLY A 91 5.23 -2.72 -28.47
CA GLY A 91 5.04 -3.89 -29.35
C GLY A 91 3.59 -4.12 -29.77
N ALA A 92 2.61 -3.64 -29.00
CA ALA A 92 1.21 -3.64 -29.43
C ALA A 92 0.93 -2.48 -30.40
N TYR A 93 1.48 -1.30 -30.14
CA TYR A 93 1.37 -0.14 -31.03
C TYR A 93 1.93 -0.44 -32.42
N ASP A 94 3.07 -1.13 -32.49
CA ASP A 94 3.66 -1.54 -33.77
C ASP A 94 2.80 -2.55 -34.54
N ARG A 95 1.93 -3.31 -33.86
CA ARG A 95 1.05 -4.30 -34.50
C ARG A 95 -0.30 -3.71 -34.92
N VAL A 96 -0.96 -2.99 -34.01
CA VAL A 96 -2.37 -2.58 -34.17
C VAL A 96 -2.60 -1.08 -34.03
N GLY A 97 -1.56 -0.31 -33.70
CA GLY A 97 -1.68 1.12 -33.44
C GLY A 97 -1.93 1.95 -34.70
N LYS A 98 -2.49 3.14 -34.49
CA LYS A 98 -2.61 4.17 -35.53
C LYS A 98 -1.26 4.81 -35.77
N LYS A 99 -0.73 4.62 -36.98
CA LYS A 99 0.59 5.08 -37.38
C LYS A 99 0.50 6.26 -38.33
N ALA A 100 1.31 7.29 -38.09
CA ALA A 100 1.60 8.32 -39.06
C ALA A 100 3.02 8.87 -38.84
N PRO A 101 3.78 9.15 -39.92
CA PRO A 101 5.15 9.66 -39.80
C PRO A 101 5.31 10.90 -38.92
N ARG A 102 4.25 11.73 -38.84
CA ARG A 102 4.27 12.95 -38.04
C ARG A 102 4.41 12.70 -36.52
N TRP A 103 3.85 11.63 -35.96
CA TRP A 103 3.87 11.36 -34.51
C TRP A 103 4.54 10.03 -34.12
N ASP A 104 4.81 9.16 -35.08
CA ASP A 104 5.25 7.77 -34.85
C ASP A 104 6.50 7.65 -33.99
N ARG A 105 7.42 8.62 -34.11
CA ARG A 105 8.63 8.67 -33.30
C ARG A 105 8.31 8.95 -31.83
N GLU A 106 7.61 10.06 -31.56
CA GLU A 106 7.24 10.44 -30.20
C GLU A 106 6.29 9.44 -29.54
N ALA A 107 5.40 8.82 -30.32
CA ALA A 107 4.53 7.74 -29.84
C ALA A 107 5.37 6.57 -29.31
N ARG A 108 6.31 6.04 -30.09
CA ARG A 108 7.19 4.93 -29.66
C ARG A 108 8.07 5.31 -28.48
N GLU A 109 8.69 6.49 -28.50
CA GLU A 109 9.52 6.98 -27.39
C GLU A 109 8.69 7.09 -26.09
N SER A 110 7.44 7.55 -26.18
CA SER A 110 6.55 7.66 -25.01
C SER A 110 6.15 6.30 -24.45
N LEU A 111 5.91 5.30 -25.32
CA LEU A 111 5.50 3.95 -24.92
C LEU A 111 6.66 3.16 -24.31
N GLU A 112 7.89 3.33 -24.83
CA GLU A 112 9.09 2.77 -24.21
C GLU A 112 9.35 3.39 -22.83
N ALA A 113 9.23 4.71 -22.73
CA ALA A 113 9.36 5.38 -21.44
C ALA A 113 8.25 4.93 -20.46
N ALA A 114 7.02 4.75 -20.92
CA ALA A 114 5.95 4.19 -20.09
C ALA A 114 6.25 2.75 -19.65
N ALA A 115 6.85 1.92 -20.51
CA ALA A 115 7.20 0.54 -20.17
C ALA A 115 8.24 0.46 -19.05
N LEU A 116 9.28 1.29 -19.11
CA LEU A 116 10.28 1.44 -18.05
C LEU A 116 9.63 1.92 -16.75
N LEU A 117 8.78 2.94 -16.83
CA LEU A 117 8.08 3.49 -15.66
C LEU A 117 7.16 2.46 -14.99
N PHE A 118 6.36 1.72 -15.76
CA PHE A 118 5.39 0.75 -15.22
C PHE A 118 6.07 -0.49 -14.65
N THR A 119 7.25 -0.84 -15.16
CA THR A 119 8.09 -1.88 -14.56
C THR A 119 8.64 -1.47 -13.20
N ARG A 120 8.65 -0.16 -12.92
CA ARG A 120 9.47 0.47 -11.88
C ARG A 120 10.96 0.21 -12.15
N ASP A 121 11.37 0.10 -13.42
CA ASP A 121 12.79 0.02 -13.74
C ASP A 121 13.42 1.39 -13.48
N LEU A 122 14.43 1.37 -12.63
CA LEU A 122 15.03 2.59 -12.07
C LEU A 122 16.24 3.06 -12.88
N ASP A 123 16.69 2.31 -13.90
CA ASP A 123 17.85 2.66 -14.73
C ASP A 123 17.81 2.10 -16.18
N PRO A 124 17.90 2.95 -17.23
CA PRO A 124 17.74 4.40 -17.18
C PRO A 124 16.27 4.75 -16.93
N ARG A 125 16.03 5.61 -15.92
CA ARG A 125 14.68 5.97 -15.48
C ARG A 125 13.91 6.75 -16.54
N ALA A 126 12.73 6.24 -16.91
CA ALA A 126 11.68 7.08 -17.44
C ALA A 126 11.05 7.92 -16.31
N ARG A 127 11.14 9.25 -16.40
CA ARG A 127 10.51 10.15 -15.43
C ARG A 127 9.05 10.33 -15.80
N HIS A 128 8.15 10.42 -14.82
CA HIS A 128 6.74 10.71 -15.07
C HIS A 128 6.55 11.94 -15.99
N LYS A 129 7.25 13.04 -15.71
CA LYS A 129 7.27 14.25 -16.56
C LYS A 129 7.84 14.00 -17.97
N ALA A 130 8.81 13.08 -18.10
CA ALA A 130 9.37 12.73 -19.39
C ALA A 130 8.38 11.89 -20.22
N VAL A 131 7.72 10.89 -19.60
CA VAL A 131 6.66 10.12 -20.26
C VAL A 131 5.53 11.06 -20.70
N LEU A 132 5.05 11.92 -19.79
CA LEU A 132 4.03 12.92 -20.08
C LEU A 132 4.45 13.83 -21.23
N GLY A 133 5.66 14.37 -21.19
CA GLY A 133 6.17 15.29 -22.23
C GLY A 133 6.30 14.63 -23.61
N LEU A 134 6.73 13.36 -23.67
CA LEU A 134 6.81 12.61 -24.93
C LEU A 134 5.41 12.31 -25.48
N ALA A 135 4.50 11.84 -24.63
CA ALA A 135 3.13 11.55 -25.03
C ALA A 135 2.39 12.82 -25.47
N GLN A 136 2.58 13.94 -24.75
CA GLN A 136 2.03 15.25 -25.12
C GLN A 136 2.51 15.69 -26.51
N LYS A 137 3.81 15.56 -26.82
CA LYS A 137 4.33 15.90 -28.16
C LYS A 137 3.65 15.09 -29.27
N ALA A 138 3.38 13.80 -29.04
CA ALA A 138 2.65 12.99 -30.02
C ALA A 138 1.21 13.50 -30.19
N VAL A 139 0.51 13.78 -29.09
CA VAL A 139 -0.86 14.32 -29.08
C VAL A 139 -0.93 15.70 -29.77
N ASP A 140 0.03 16.60 -29.52
CA ASP A 140 0.10 17.94 -30.14
C ASP A 140 0.28 17.86 -31.66
N LYS A 141 0.90 16.79 -32.16
CA LYS A 141 1.01 16.49 -33.60
C LYS A 141 -0.24 15.79 -34.16
N GLY A 142 -1.30 15.68 -33.37
CA GLY A 142 -2.59 15.10 -33.74
C GLY A 142 -2.68 13.59 -33.57
N CYS A 143 -1.82 12.96 -32.75
CA CYS A 143 -1.93 11.54 -32.46
C CYS A 143 -3.21 11.24 -31.65
N ASP A 144 -4.09 10.43 -32.22
CA ASP A 144 -5.33 9.95 -31.62
C ASP A 144 -5.31 8.43 -31.40
N ASP A 145 -4.10 7.84 -31.32
CA ASP A 145 -3.92 6.43 -31.01
C ASP A 145 -4.36 6.13 -29.56
N PRO A 146 -5.22 5.12 -29.33
CA PRO A 146 -5.73 4.79 -28.00
C PRO A 146 -4.66 4.56 -26.93
N MET A 147 -3.53 3.90 -27.27
CA MET A 147 -2.48 3.60 -26.31
C MET A 147 -1.66 4.83 -25.96
N VAL A 148 -1.42 5.72 -26.92
CA VAL A 148 -0.76 7.01 -26.68
C VAL A 148 -1.63 7.91 -25.81
N LEU A 149 -2.94 7.99 -26.09
CA LEU A 149 -3.90 8.73 -25.26
C LEU A 149 -3.96 8.16 -23.83
N TYR A 150 -3.91 6.84 -23.68
CA TYR A 150 -3.86 6.18 -22.37
C TYR A 150 -2.62 6.57 -21.57
N VAL A 151 -1.43 6.52 -22.18
CA VAL A 151 -0.19 6.94 -21.51
C VAL A 151 -0.24 8.43 -21.18
N HIS A 152 -0.66 9.28 -22.12
CA HIS A 152 -0.80 10.72 -21.90
C HIS A 152 -1.75 11.06 -20.74
N GLY A 153 -2.95 10.48 -20.75
CA GLY A 153 -3.98 10.73 -19.73
C GLY A 153 -3.56 10.19 -18.36
N ARG A 154 -3.05 8.95 -18.30
CA ARG A 154 -2.57 8.34 -17.05
C ARG A 154 -1.44 9.16 -16.41
N MET A 155 -0.55 9.71 -17.23
CA MET A 155 0.53 10.59 -16.77
C MET A 155 0.09 12.05 -16.55
N SER A 156 -1.14 12.41 -16.88
CA SER A 156 -1.61 13.79 -16.70
C SER A 156 -2.17 14.04 -15.31
N ALA A 157 -2.56 13.01 -14.54
CA ALA A 157 -3.24 13.18 -13.25
C ALA A 157 -2.31 13.46 -12.05
N VAL A 158 -1.00 13.22 -12.18
CA VAL A 158 -0.08 13.49 -11.08
C VAL A 158 0.19 14.99 -11.01
N GLY A 159 -0.31 15.64 -9.96
CA GLY A 159 -0.03 17.05 -9.64
C GLY A 159 -0.96 18.09 -10.26
N SER A 160 -1.97 17.68 -11.03
CA SER A 160 -2.89 18.58 -11.75
C SER A 160 -4.25 18.80 -11.05
N GLY A 161 -4.52 18.07 -9.96
CA GLY A 161 -5.82 18.11 -9.27
C GLY A 161 -6.94 17.39 -10.02
N ASP A 162 -8.12 17.30 -9.41
CA ASP A 162 -9.33 16.70 -10.00
C ASP A 162 -10.09 17.73 -10.84
N THR A 163 -9.56 18.05 -12.03
CA THR A 163 -10.24 18.95 -12.98
C THR A 163 -11.12 18.18 -13.95
N GLU A 164 -12.17 18.83 -14.47
CA GLU A 164 -13.05 18.26 -15.48
C GLU A 164 -12.28 17.85 -16.75
N GLU A 165 -11.25 18.62 -17.13
CA GLU A 165 -10.41 18.28 -18.27
C GLU A 165 -9.61 16.98 -18.05
N VAL A 166 -9.04 16.80 -16.85
CA VAL A 166 -8.37 15.54 -16.50
C VAL A 166 -9.38 14.40 -16.52
N ALA A 167 -10.59 14.60 -15.99
CA ALA A 167 -11.61 13.58 -16.01
C ALA A 167 -12.02 13.14 -17.43
N GLN A 168 -12.19 14.11 -18.35
CA GLN A 168 -12.49 13.84 -19.75
C GLN A 168 -11.37 13.10 -20.47
N ARG A 169 -10.10 13.35 -20.13
CA ARG A 169 -8.97 12.58 -20.70
C ARG A 169 -9.06 11.10 -20.33
N TYR A 170 -9.46 10.80 -19.09
CA TYR A 170 -9.60 9.43 -18.60
C TYR A 170 -10.72 8.66 -19.30
N VAL A 171 -11.89 9.28 -19.44
CA VAL A 171 -13.00 8.74 -20.22
C VAL A 171 -12.57 8.52 -21.68
N ARG A 172 -11.93 9.53 -22.30
CA ARG A 172 -11.51 9.46 -23.71
C ARG A 172 -10.60 8.28 -24.00
N PHE A 173 -9.56 8.05 -23.21
CA PHE A 173 -8.67 6.92 -23.49
C PHE A 173 -9.33 5.57 -23.16
N ALA A 174 -10.22 5.50 -22.17
CA ALA A 174 -10.90 4.26 -21.80
C ALA A 174 -11.81 3.81 -22.95
N ASP A 175 -12.65 4.72 -23.46
CA ASP A 175 -13.54 4.46 -24.59
C ASP A 175 -12.76 4.14 -25.88
N ALA A 176 -11.64 4.82 -26.11
CA ALA A 176 -10.79 4.59 -27.27
C ALA A 176 -10.10 3.22 -27.21
N LEU A 177 -9.60 2.81 -26.04
CA LEU A 177 -8.97 1.50 -25.87
C LEU A 177 -10.00 0.37 -25.91
N GLU A 178 -11.18 0.56 -25.33
CA GLU A 178 -12.24 -0.44 -25.33
C GLU A 178 -12.58 -0.94 -26.74
N LYS A 179 -12.67 0.00 -27.70
CA LYS A 179 -12.99 -0.24 -29.12
C LYS A 179 -11.79 -0.68 -29.96
N SER A 180 -10.60 -0.78 -29.36
CA SER A 180 -9.36 -1.09 -30.06
C SER A 180 -9.00 -2.58 -30.03
N ALA A 181 -8.03 -2.96 -30.86
CA ALA A 181 -7.42 -4.29 -30.86
C ALA A 181 -6.20 -4.41 -29.93
N TYR A 182 -5.99 -3.45 -29.01
CA TYR A 182 -4.92 -3.52 -28.02
C TYR A 182 -5.15 -4.67 -27.01
N PRO A 183 -4.09 -5.13 -26.32
CA PRO A 183 -4.18 -6.18 -25.30
C PRO A 183 -5.35 -6.00 -24.33
N PRO A 184 -6.22 -7.00 -24.12
CA PRO A 184 -7.33 -6.95 -23.17
C PRO A 184 -6.93 -6.43 -21.78
N PHE A 185 -5.73 -6.75 -21.29
CA PHE A 185 -5.18 -6.28 -20.03
C PHE A 185 -5.11 -4.75 -19.97
N ARG A 186 -4.58 -4.12 -21.03
CA ARG A 186 -4.47 -2.65 -21.11
C ARG A 186 -5.83 -1.98 -21.21
N ARG A 187 -6.77 -2.63 -21.89
CA ARG A 187 -8.17 -2.20 -21.98
C ARG A 187 -8.84 -2.25 -20.61
N ALA A 188 -8.69 -3.34 -19.86
CA ALA A 188 -9.24 -3.47 -18.50
C ALA A 188 -8.67 -2.41 -17.54
N ILE A 189 -7.36 -2.19 -17.58
CA ILE A 189 -6.71 -1.14 -16.76
C ILE A 189 -7.21 0.26 -17.13
N ALA A 190 -7.45 0.54 -18.41
CA ALA A 190 -8.01 1.81 -18.84
C ALA A 190 -9.39 2.07 -18.20
N GLN A 191 -10.24 1.04 -18.19
CA GLN A 191 -11.56 1.08 -17.56
C GLN A 191 -11.45 1.33 -16.05
N ILE A 192 -10.56 0.62 -15.33
CA ILE A 192 -10.29 0.87 -13.90
C ILE A 192 -9.92 2.33 -13.63
N TYR A 193 -9.07 2.93 -14.47
CA TYR A 193 -8.66 4.30 -14.29
C TYR A 193 -9.81 5.29 -14.50
N ALA A 194 -10.64 5.09 -15.53
CA ALA A 194 -11.84 5.91 -15.73
C ALA A 194 -12.83 5.74 -14.57
N GLY A 195 -13.05 4.52 -14.08
CA GLY A 195 -13.88 4.23 -12.91
C GLY A 195 -13.41 4.95 -11.65
N ARG A 196 -12.10 4.96 -11.37
CA ARG A 196 -11.51 5.69 -10.22
C ARG A 196 -11.76 7.19 -10.30
N ILE A 197 -11.61 7.79 -11.48
CA ILE A 197 -11.88 9.22 -11.67
C ILE A 197 -13.37 9.52 -11.45
N LYS A 198 -14.27 8.68 -11.97
CA LYS A 198 -15.71 8.82 -11.74
C LYS A 198 -16.07 8.68 -10.26
N ALA A 199 -15.49 7.71 -9.55
CA ALA A 199 -15.68 7.54 -8.12
C ALA A 199 -15.17 8.75 -7.32
N ALA A 200 -13.98 9.28 -7.64
CA ALA A 200 -13.43 10.47 -6.98
C ALA A 200 -14.36 11.70 -7.11
N ARG A 201 -15.07 11.79 -8.25
CA ARG A 201 -16.07 12.84 -8.54
C ARG A 201 -17.47 12.51 -8.03
N ARG A 202 -17.61 11.45 -7.21
CA ARG A 202 -18.88 10.97 -6.62
C ARG A 202 -19.94 10.57 -7.65
N ASP A 203 -19.50 10.15 -8.84
CA ASP A 203 -20.35 9.57 -9.89
C ASP A 203 -20.29 8.05 -9.80
N GLY A 204 -20.93 7.50 -8.77
CA GLY A 204 -20.84 6.07 -8.41
C GLY A 204 -21.42 5.14 -9.46
N GLU A 205 -22.52 5.52 -10.12
CA GLU A 205 -23.14 4.71 -11.16
C GLU A 205 -22.24 4.60 -12.40
N ALA A 206 -21.68 5.71 -12.87
CA ALA A 206 -20.73 5.66 -13.98
C ALA A 206 -19.45 4.90 -13.59
N ALA A 207 -18.97 5.09 -12.37
CA ALA A 207 -17.81 4.37 -11.86
C ALA A 207 -18.03 2.85 -11.89
N ALA A 208 -19.16 2.37 -11.37
CA ALA A 208 -19.54 0.95 -11.37
C ALA A 208 -19.52 0.35 -12.79
N ARG A 209 -20.08 1.06 -13.79
CA ARG A 209 -20.06 0.59 -15.19
C ARG A 209 -18.64 0.38 -15.73
N TYR A 210 -17.71 1.27 -15.41
CA TYR A 210 -16.29 1.13 -15.78
C TYR A 210 -15.63 -0.06 -15.07
N PHE A 211 -15.94 -0.29 -13.79
CA PHE A 211 -15.44 -1.45 -13.05
C PHE A 211 -15.99 -2.77 -13.62
N ASP A 212 -17.29 -2.81 -13.95
CA ASP A 212 -17.93 -3.95 -14.62
C ASP A 212 -17.30 -4.24 -15.99
N ALA A 213 -17.04 -3.20 -16.79
CA ALA A 213 -16.36 -3.35 -18.07
C ALA A 213 -14.94 -3.92 -17.92
N ALA A 214 -14.22 -3.55 -16.86
CA ALA A 214 -12.92 -4.13 -16.54
C ALA A 214 -13.03 -5.62 -16.16
N LEU A 215 -14.00 -5.99 -15.33
CA LEU A 215 -14.26 -7.39 -14.95
C LEU A 215 -14.66 -8.25 -16.16
N ALA A 216 -15.52 -7.72 -17.04
CA ALA A 216 -15.98 -8.41 -18.24
C ALA A 216 -14.84 -8.74 -19.24
N LEU A 217 -13.72 -8.01 -19.17
CA LEU A 217 -12.55 -8.28 -19.99
C LEU A 217 -11.71 -9.45 -19.45
N LEU A 218 -11.79 -9.79 -18.16
CA LEU A 218 -10.91 -10.78 -17.50
C LEU A 218 -10.82 -12.14 -18.22
N PRO A 219 -11.92 -12.74 -18.73
CA PRO A 219 -11.82 -14.00 -19.49
C PRO A 219 -10.94 -13.86 -20.74
N LYS A 220 -11.06 -12.73 -21.46
CA LYS A 220 -10.20 -12.44 -22.63
C LYS A 220 -8.77 -12.16 -22.21
N VAL A 221 -8.58 -11.48 -21.08
CA VAL A 221 -7.23 -11.23 -20.58
C VAL A 221 -6.51 -12.56 -20.28
N VAL A 222 -7.18 -13.49 -19.61
CA VAL A 222 -6.63 -14.84 -19.37
C VAL A 222 -6.33 -15.58 -20.68
N ALA A 223 -7.25 -15.52 -21.65
CA ALA A 223 -7.14 -16.28 -22.90
C ALA A 223 -6.08 -15.73 -23.87
N GLU A 224 -5.97 -14.40 -24.01
CA GLU A 224 -5.17 -13.76 -25.06
C GLU A 224 -3.81 -13.25 -24.56
N ASP A 225 -3.78 -12.63 -23.38
CA ASP A 225 -2.56 -11.99 -22.86
C ASP A 225 -1.69 -12.97 -22.05
N GLY A 226 -2.33 -14.04 -21.56
CA GLY A 226 -1.79 -14.97 -20.58
C GLY A 226 -1.91 -14.40 -19.17
N PHE A 227 -2.05 -15.30 -18.20
CA PHE A 227 -2.24 -14.93 -16.80
C PHE A 227 -1.02 -15.32 -15.97
N ASP A 228 -0.27 -14.30 -15.53
CA ASP A 228 0.86 -14.45 -14.62
C ASP A 228 0.91 -13.26 -13.67
N SER A 229 0.46 -13.51 -12.45
CA SER A 229 0.34 -12.48 -11.42
C SER A 229 1.69 -12.00 -10.87
N GLY A 230 2.79 -12.70 -11.17
CA GLY A 230 4.17 -12.29 -10.87
C GLY A 230 4.72 -11.24 -11.84
N ARG A 231 4.16 -11.14 -13.06
CA ARG A 231 4.64 -10.22 -14.10
C ARG A 231 4.13 -8.79 -13.89
N ASP A 232 2.90 -8.60 -13.44
CA ASP A 232 2.34 -7.24 -13.23
C ASP A 232 1.44 -7.18 -11.99
N HIS A 233 1.74 -6.26 -11.07
CA HIS A 233 0.94 -6.11 -9.84
C HIS A 233 -0.53 -5.73 -10.13
N ASN A 234 -0.82 -5.10 -11.27
CA ASN A 234 -2.16 -4.64 -11.58
C ASN A 234 -3.14 -5.79 -11.90
N TRP A 235 -2.68 -7.03 -12.13
CA TRP A 235 -3.56 -8.20 -12.23
C TRP A 235 -4.38 -8.44 -10.96
N TYR A 236 -3.75 -8.22 -9.80
CA TYR A 236 -4.44 -8.22 -8.50
C TYR A 236 -5.20 -6.92 -8.26
N GLY A 237 -4.71 -5.82 -8.84
CA GLY A 237 -5.33 -4.50 -8.75
C GLY A 237 -6.71 -4.46 -9.38
N ILE A 238 -6.93 -5.07 -10.55
CA ILE A 238 -8.23 -4.99 -11.27
C ILE A 238 -9.41 -5.45 -10.39
N PRO A 239 -9.42 -6.67 -9.81
CA PRO A 239 -10.54 -7.09 -8.98
C PRO A 239 -10.66 -6.31 -7.67
N TRP A 240 -9.53 -5.92 -7.05
CA TRP A 240 -9.56 -5.12 -5.83
C TRP A 240 -10.12 -3.70 -6.06
N ASP A 241 -9.71 -3.05 -7.15
CA ASP A 241 -10.18 -1.72 -7.52
C ASP A 241 -11.66 -1.75 -7.93
N ALA A 242 -12.11 -2.82 -8.59
CA ALA A 242 -13.52 -3.02 -8.88
C ALA A 242 -14.33 -3.15 -7.58
N PHE A 243 -13.85 -3.95 -6.62
CA PHE A 243 -14.48 -4.08 -5.31
C PHE A 243 -14.60 -2.73 -4.59
N GLU A 244 -13.50 -1.97 -4.47
CA GLU A 244 -13.51 -0.65 -3.83
C GLU A 244 -14.45 0.31 -4.56
N GLY A 245 -14.50 0.23 -5.88
CA GLY A 245 -15.42 0.97 -6.73
C GLY A 245 -16.88 0.70 -6.44
N HIS A 246 -17.28 -0.57 -6.44
CA HIS A 246 -18.65 -0.97 -6.12
C HIS A 246 -19.02 -0.66 -4.66
N LEU A 247 -18.09 -0.84 -3.71
CA LEU A 247 -18.29 -0.43 -2.33
C LEU A 247 -18.57 1.07 -2.24
N HIS A 248 -17.80 1.90 -2.94
CA HIS A 248 -18.03 3.35 -2.93
C HIS A 248 -19.37 3.73 -3.58
N ALA A 249 -19.78 3.02 -4.64
CA ALA A 249 -21.03 3.29 -5.35
C ALA A 249 -22.28 2.86 -4.56
N THR A 250 -22.20 1.76 -3.80
CA THR A 250 -23.37 1.14 -3.15
C THR A 250 -23.40 1.33 -1.63
N GLY A 251 -22.25 1.56 -1.00
CA GLY A 251 -22.10 1.53 0.45
C GLY A 251 -22.15 0.12 1.07
N ASP A 252 -22.31 -0.93 0.26
CA ASP A 252 -22.44 -2.31 0.73
C ASP A 252 -21.20 -3.13 0.37
N ALA A 253 -20.35 -3.37 1.38
CA ALA A 253 -19.11 -4.13 1.21
C ALA A 253 -19.35 -5.61 0.90
N THR A 254 -20.47 -6.19 1.35
CA THR A 254 -20.78 -7.60 1.10
C THR A 254 -21.24 -7.77 -0.33
N ALA A 255 -22.23 -6.98 -0.77
CA ALA A 255 -22.74 -7.04 -2.14
C ALA A 255 -21.65 -6.69 -3.17
N ALA A 256 -20.83 -5.66 -2.90
CA ALA A 256 -19.71 -5.30 -3.76
C ALA A 256 -18.69 -6.45 -3.89
N PHE A 257 -18.37 -7.14 -2.80
CA PHE A 257 -17.43 -8.26 -2.83
C PHE A 257 -18.02 -9.47 -3.55
N GLU A 258 -19.27 -9.85 -3.26
CA GLU A 258 -19.96 -10.98 -3.89
C GLU A 258 -20.06 -10.81 -5.41
N HIS A 259 -20.30 -9.58 -5.88
CA HIS A 259 -20.31 -9.25 -7.30
C HIS A 259 -18.96 -9.54 -7.99
N VAL A 260 -17.86 -9.05 -7.40
CA VAL A 260 -16.51 -9.30 -7.93
C VAL A 260 -16.12 -10.78 -7.80
N ASP A 261 -16.45 -11.42 -6.68
CA ASP A 261 -16.17 -12.84 -6.45
C ASP A 261 -16.89 -13.73 -7.47
N ALA A 262 -18.14 -13.41 -7.82
CA ALA A 262 -18.90 -14.11 -8.85
C ALA A 262 -18.25 -13.97 -10.23
N ALA A 263 -17.77 -12.77 -10.60
CA ALA A 263 -17.06 -12.55 -11.85
C ALA A 263 -15.76 -13.39 -11.93
N LEU A 264 -15.01 -13.49 -10.84
CA LEU A 264 -13.81 -14.33 -10.77
C LEU A 264 -14.13 -15.82 -10.74
N ALA A 265 -15.22 -16.22 -10.09
CA ALA A 265 -15.65 -17.62 -10.00
C ALA A 265 -15.93 -18.24 -11.37
N ALA A 266 -16.37 -17.42 -12.33
CA ALA A 266 -16.63 -17.84 -13.70
C ALA A 266 -15.34 -18.13 -14.52
N ILE A 267 -14.15 -17.86 -13.97
CA ILE A 267 -12.87 -17.98 -14.67
C ILE A 267 -11.95 -18.95 -13.91
N PRO A 268 -11.95 -20.26 -14.22
CA PRO A 268 -11.20 -21.27 -13.46
C PRO A 268 -9.70 -20.97 -13.31
N ALA A 269 -9.07 -20.36 -14.32
CA ALA A 269 -7.66 -19.98 -14.28
C ALA A 269 -7.34 -18.90 -13.22
N MET A 270 -8.34 -18.15 -12.74
CA MET A 270 -8.20 -17.13 -11.70
C MET A 270 -8.47 -17.65 -10.29
N LYS A 271 -8.52 -18.98 -10.09
CA LYS A 271 -8.80 -19.57 -8.77
C LYS A 271 -7.86 -19.03 -7.68
N ALA A 272 -6.55 -19.00 -7.94
CA ALA A 272 -5.59 -18.50 -6.96
C ALA A 272 -5.84 -17.02 -6.59
N GLU A 273 -6.17 -16.18 -7.57
CA GLU A 273 -6.44 -14.74 -7.41
C GLU A 273 -7.74 -14.49 -6.68
N ARG A 274 -8.78 -15.27 -6.98
CA ARG A 274 -10.03 -15.24 -6.23
C ARG A 274 -9.80 -15.56 -4.75
N LEU A 275 -9.01 -16.60 -4.45
CA LEU A 275 -8.65 -16.95 -3.07
C LEU A 275 -7.86 -15.82 -2.38
N LYS A 276 -6.88 -15.21 -3.08
CA LYS A 276 -6.11 -14.05 -2.60
C LYS A 276 -6.99 -12.82 -2.35
N LEU A 277 -7.97 -12.58 -3.22
CA LEU A 277 -8.92 -11.47 -3.07
C LEU A 277 -9.81 -11.69 -1.85
N LYS A 278 -10.37 -12.91 -1.71
CA LYS A 278 -11.23 -13.28 -0.59
C LYS A 278 -10.49 -13.26 0.74
N GLY A 279 -9.25 -13.76 0.80
CA GLY A 279 -8.40 -13.66 1.99
C GLY A 279 -8.16 -12.20 2.41
N ARG A 280 -7.80 -11.32 1.46
CA ARG A 280 -7.62 -9.88 1.74
C ARG A 280 -8.91 -9.20 2.21
N TYR A 281 -10.04 -9.51 1.57
CA TYR A 281 -11.35 -9.00 1.98
C TYR A 281 -11.67 -9.41 3.42
N LEU A 282 -11.49 -10.68 3.76
CA LEU A 282 -11.73 -11.19 5.12
C LEU A 282 -10.79 -10.57 6.16
N ILE A 283 -9.52 -10.35 5.82
CA ILE A 283 -8.60 -9.61 6.70
C ILE A 283 -9.14 -8.20 6.95
N ALA A 284 -9.54 -7.47 5.90
CA ALA A 284 -10.10 -6.12 6.05
C ALA A 284 -11.37 -6.12 6.91
N GLN A 285 -12.29 -7.07 6.68
CA GLN A 285 -13.50 -7.22 7.48
C GLN A 285 -13.20 -7.62 8.93
N ALA A 286 -12.16 -8.40 9.19
CA ALA A 286 -11.75 -8.77 10.54
C ALA A 286 -11.30 -7.54 11.34
N TRP A 287 -10.44 -6.70 10.74
CA TRP A 287 -9.99 -5.45 11.36
C TRP A 287 -11.12 -4.43 11.51
N ALA A 288 -12.05 -4.36 10.56
CA ALA A 288 -13.23 -3.51 10.67
C ALA A 288 -14.15 -3.94 11.84
N ALA A 289 -14.37 -5.24 12.03
CA ALA A 289 -15.15 -5.76 13.16
C ALA A 289 -14.48 -5.55 14.52
N ARG A 290 -13.15 -5.67 14.59
CA ARG A 290 -12.38 -5.34 15.80
C ARG A 290 -12.50 -3.85 16.14
N GLY A 291 -12.53 -3.00 15.11
CA GLY A 291 -12.49 -1.55 15.25
C GLY A 291 -11.07 -1.01 15.48
N GLY A 292 -10.95 0.32 15.47
CA GLY A 292 -9.67 1.04 15.59
C GLY A 292 -9.18 1.24 17.04
N GLY A 293 -9.93 0.77 18.03
CA GLY A 293 -9.59 0.93 19.45
C GLY A 293 -8.41 0.06 19.92
N MET A 294 -7.91 0.37 21.11
CA MET A 294 -6.96 -0.48 21.83
C MET A 294 -7.59 -1.84 22.14
N ALA A 295 -6.77 -2.89 22.31
CA ALA A 295 -7.26 -4.26 22.55
C ALA A 295 -8.29 -4.35 23.70
N GLU A 296 -8.07 -3.58 24.77
CA GLU A 296 -8.94 -3.49 25.96
C GLU A 296 -10.32 -2.88 25.68
N THR A 297 -10.49 -2.19 24.55
CA THR A 297 -11.74 -1.49 24.17
C THR A 297 -12.62 -2.28 23.21
N VAL A 298 -12.16 -3.45 22.76
CA VAL A 298 -12.87 -4.30 21.81
C VAL A 298 -13.78 -5.27 22.55
N ASN A 299 -15.05 -5.34 22.16
CA ASN A 299 -16.02 -6.26 22.78
C ASN A 299 -15.84 -7.72 22.30
N ASP A 300 -16.45 -8.66 23.02
CA ASP A 300 -16.32 -10.10 22.73
C ASP A 300 -16.83 -10.48 21.33
N GLU A 301 -17.87 -9.82 20.84
CA GLU A 301 -18.42 -10.04 19.51
C GLU A 301 -17.44 -9.62 18.41
N GLY A 302 -16.79 -8.46 18.56
CA GLY A 302 -15.75 -7.98 17.66
C GLY A 302 -14.57 -8.93 17.61
N TRP A 303 -14.12 -9.43 18.77
CA TRP A 303 -13.07 -10.45 18.84
C TRP A 303 -13.46 -11.78 18.20
N ARG A 304 -14.69 -12.25 18.43
CA ARG A 304 -15.21 -13.47 17.81
C ARG A 304 -15.26 -13.35 16.29
N ALA A 305 -15.86 -12.27 15.77
CA ALA A 305 -15.97 -12.01 14.35
C ALA A 305 -14.58 -11.87 13.68
N MET A 306 -13.63 -11.22 14.35
CA MET A 306 -12.25 -11.12 13.87
C MET A 306 -11.60 -12.51 13.75
N ARG A 307 -11.68 -13.34 14.80
CA ARG A 307 -11.09 -14.70 14.81
C ARG A 307 -11.69 -15.59 13.73
N GLU A 308 -13.01 -15.59 13.57
CA GLU A 308 -13.71 -16.37 12.53
C GLU A 308 -13.22 -15.98 11.13
N ARG A 309 -13.17 -14.68 10.84
CA ARG A 309 -12.76 -14.14 9.53
C ARG A 309 -11.28 -14.40 9.24
N LEU A 310 -10.40 -14.21 10.21
CA LEU A 310 -8.97 -14.47 10.04
C LEU A 310 -8.65 -15.96 9.90
N THR A 311 -9.40 -16.84 10.57
CA THR A 311 -9.26 -18.30 10.42
C THR A 311 -9.60 -18.73 8.99
N GLU A 312 -10.71 -18.22 8.44
CA GLU A 312 -11.05 -18.49 7.04
C GLU A 312 -10.06 -17.84 6.07
N ALA A 313 -9.59 -16.62 6.34
CA ALA A 313 -8.55 -15.98 5.55
C ALA A 313 -7.26 -16.81 5.52
N ARG A 314 -6.82 -17.37 6.66
CA ARG A 314 -5.68 -18.29 6.74
C ARG A 314 -5.86 -19.46 5.79
N ARG A 315 -6.99 -20.16 5.88
CA ARG A 315 -7.28 -21.34 5.06
C ARG A 315 -7.21 -21.02 3.56
N LEU A 316 -7.85 -19.93 3.14
CA LEU A 316 -7.89 -19.49 1.75
C LEU A 316 -6.51 -19.07 1.23
N LEU A 317 -5.74 -18.33 2.02
CA LEU A 317 -4.41 -17.87 1.63
C LEU A 317 -3.39 -19.01 1.60
N GLU A 318 -3.50 -19.99 2.50
CA GLU A 318 -2.68 -21.20 2.43
C GLU A 318 -2.99 -22.03 1.18
N GLU A 319 -4.26 -22.13 0.78
CA GLU A 319 -4.66 -22.77 -0.49
C GLU A 319 -4.12 -21.96 -1.69
N ALA A 320 -4.25 -20.64 -1.67
CA ALA A 320 -3.69 -19.78 -2.72
C ALA A 320 -2.17 -19.91 -2.86
N TRP A 321 -1.45 -19.98 -1.74
CA TRP A 321 -0.01 -20.22 -1.71
C TRP A 321 0.36 -21.57 -2.32
N LYS A 322 -0.42 -22.64 -2.04
CA LYS A 322 -0.19 -23.97 -2.63
C LYS A 322 -0.38 -23.96 -4.15
N LEU A 323 -1.33 -23.18 -4.66
CA LEU A 323 -1.60 -23.05 -6.10
C LEU A 323 -0.54 -22.22 -6.82
N ASP A 324 0.00 -21.20 -6.17
CA ASP A 324 1.04 -20.32 -6.74
C ASP A 324 2.09 -19.94 -5.67
N PRO A 325 3.05 -20.83 -5.36
CA PRO A 325 4.09 -20.56 -4.36
C PRO A 325 5.08 -19.47 -4.82
N GLY A 326 5.07 -19.11 -6.11
CA GLY A 326 5.91 -18.08 -6.69
C GLY A 326 5.40 -16.65 -6.44
N ASP A 327 4.17 -16.50 -5.96
CA ASP A 327 3.59 -15.23 -5.57
C ASP A 327 3.82 -14.97 -4.07
N PRO A 328 4.48 -13.86 -3.67
CA PRO A 328 4.72 -13.57 -2.26
C PRO A 328 3.45 -13.12 -1.51
N ARG A 329 2.36 -12.76 -2.22
CA ARG A 329 1.15 -12.17 -1.62
C ARG A 329 0.47 -13.01 -0.56
N PRO A 330 0.16 -14.30 -0.82
CA PRO A 330 -0.40 -15.16 0.21
C PRO A 330 0.47 -15.21 1.46
N ALA A 331 1.78 -15.35 1.29
CA ALA A 331 2.72 -15.50 2.40
C ALA A 331 2.80 -14.24 3.27
N TRP A 332 2.94 -13.04 2.69
CA TRP A 332 2.96 -11.83 3.54
C TRP A 332 1.60 -11.52 4.17
N GLN A 333 0.48 -11.84 3.50
CA GLN A 333 -0.84 -11.69 4.13
C GLN A 333 -1.03 -12.66 5.30
N LEU A 334 -0.43 -13.84 5.25
CA LEU A 334 -0.43 -14.80 6.35
C LEU A 334 0.36 -14.31 7.58
N ILE A 335 1.31 -13.38 7.43
CA ILE A 335 1.95 -12.69 8.56
C ILE A 335 0.92 -11.81 9.28
N VAL A 336 0.10 -11.06 8.54
CA VAL A 336 -0.97 -10.21 9.10
C VAL A 336 -2.03 -11.05 9.78
N VAL A 337 -2.40 -12.19 9.18
CA VAL A 337 -3.34 -13.15 9.77
C VAL A 337 -2.78 -13.77 11.04
N ASN A 338 -1.50 -14.16 11.04
CA ASN A 338 -0.81 -14.66 12.22
C ASN A 338 -0.85 -13.63 13.36
N MET A 339 -0.48 -12.37 13.08
CA MET A 339 -0.51 -11.29 14.06
C MET A 339 -1.89 -11.14 14.72
N GLY A 340 -2.96 -11.14 13.92
CA GLY A 340 -4.33 -10.95 14.41
C GLY A 340 -4.95 -12.18 15.09
N LEU A 341 -4.39 -13.37 14.89
CA LEU A 341 -4.82 -14.62 15.53
C LEU A 341 -4.00 -14.99 16.76
N ASP A 342 -3.16 -14.08 17.26
CA ASP A 342 -2.24 -14.37 18.36
C ASP A 342 -1.30 -15.55 18.03
N GLY A 343 -0.86 -15.62 16.78
CA GLY A 343 0.01 -16.68 16.29
C GLY A 343 1.46 -16.50 16.74
N ASP A 344 2.18 -17.61 16.88
CA ASP A 344 3.55 -17.57 17.36
C ASP A 344 4.56 -17.01 16.34
N ARG A 345 5.74 -16.64 16.85
CA ARG A 345 6.85 -16.11 16.06
C ARG A 345 7.35 -17.09 14.99
N ALA A 346 7.34 -18.40 15.26
CA ALA A 346 7.86 -19.38 14.32
C ALA A 346 6.95 -19.51 13.09
N ASP A 347 5.63 -19.41 13.26
CA ASP A 347 4.65 -19.32 12.19
C ASP A 347 4.85 -18.05 11.36
N MET A 348 5.01 -16.89 12.02
CA MET A 348 5.34 -15.64 11.33
C MET A 348 6.63 -15.73 10.51
N GLU A 349 7.74 -16.17 11.12
CA GLU A 349 9.06 -16.24 10.48
C GLU A 349 9.05 -17.21 9.28
N ARG A 350 8.26 -18.29 9.36
CA ARG A 350 8.07 -19.23 8.24
C ARG A 350 7.39 -18.55 7.06
N TRP A 351 6.33 -17.76 7.29
CA TRP A 351 5.64 -17.04 6.23
C TRP A 351 6.48 -15.89 5.67
N PHE A 352 7.25 -15.21 6.52
CA PHE A 352 8.23 -14.22 6.09
C PHE A 352 9.29 -14.81 5.16
N ALA A 353 9.90 -15.94 5.56
CA ALA A 353 10.88 -16.64 4.73
C ALA A 353 10.30 -17.02 3.36
N ARG A 354 9.10 -17.62 3.34
CA ARG A 354 8.40 -17.99 2.10
C ARG A 354 8.14 -16.79 1.18
N ALA A 355 7.73 -15.64 1.74
CA ALA A 355 7.51 -14.43 0.96
C ALA A 355 8.82 -13.92 0.32
N MET A 356 9.90 -13.84 1.11
CA MET A 356 11.20 -13.34 0.64
C MET A 356 11.91 -14.32 -0.31
N GLU A 357 11.70 -15.62 -0.15
CA GLU A 357 12.17 -16.65 -1.09
C GLU A 357 11.40 -16.60 -2.43
N ALA A 358 10.10 -16.32 -2.39
CA ALA A 358 9.28 -16.15 -3.59
C ALA A 358 9.70 -14.88 -4.36
N ASP A 359 9.83 -13.77 -3.66
CA ASP A 359 10.29 -12.49 -4.21
C ASP A 359 11.07 -11.68 -3.16
N GLY A 360 12.40 -11.66 -3.29
CA GLY A 360 13.26 -10.89 -2.38
C GLY A 360 13.09 -9.37 -2.49
N ASP A 361 12.30 -8.88 -3.47
CA ASP A 361 11.88 -7.48 -3.57
C ASP A 361 10.57 -7.19 -2.82
N CYS A 362 9.97 -8.17 -2.14
CA CYS A 362 8.69 -8.03 -1.42
C CYS A 362 8.84 -7.19 -0.14
N LYS A 363 8.81 -5.86 -0.32
CA LYS A 363 8.83 -4.90 0.79
C LYS A 363 7.63 -5.09 1.72
N GLU A 364 6.48 -5.49 1.20
CA GLU A 364 5.25 -5.72 1.97
C GLU A 364 5.45 -6.82 3.04
N ALA A 365 6.26 -7.84 2.76
CA ALA A 365 6.61 -8.86 3.76
C ALA A 365 7.49 -8.28 4.88
N CYS A 366 8.42 -7.39 4.53
CA CYS A 366 9.24 -6.68 5.52
C CYS A 366 8.38 -5.75 6.38
N GLU A 367 7.46 -4.99 5.77
CA GLU A 367 6.52 -4.13 6.48
C GLU A 367 5.60 -4.93 7.42
N ALA A 368 5.03 -6.04 6.96
CA ALA A 368 4.19 -6.91 7.79
C ALA A 368 4.97 -7.52 8.97
N LYS A 369 6.23 -7.92 8.76
CA LYS A 369 7.09 -8.40 9.86
C LYS A 369 7.46 -7.28 10.84
N MET A 370 7.71 -6.05 10.37
CA MET A 370 7.90 -4.90 11.26
C MET A 370 6.66 -4.63 12.11
N ASP A 371 5.46 -4.73 11.54
CA ASP A 371 4.21 -4.60 12.28
C ASP A 371 4.10 -5.68 13.37
N TRP A 372 4.40 -6.95 13.04
CA TRP A 372 4.39 -8.04 14.01
C TRP A 372 5.41 -7.81 15.15
N LEU A 373 6.60 -7.30 14.83
CA LEU A 373 7.68 -7.01 15.77
C LEU A 373 7.50 -5.70 16.56
N ASP A 374 6.45 -4.92 16.27
CA ASP A 374 6.16 -3.70 17.02
C ASP A 374 5.76 -4.06 18.46
N PRO A 375 6.28 -3.36 19.50
CA PRO A 375 5.96 -3.63 20.91
C PRO A 375 4.47 -3.63 21.26
N LYS A 376 3.63 -2.92 20.51
CA LYS A 376 2.17 -2.94 20.72
C LYS A 376 1.49 -4.24 20.25
N TRP A 377 2.22 -5.11 19.58
CA TRP A 377 1.77 -6.42 19.10
C TRP A 377 2.55 -7.53 19.82
N HIS A 378 3.40 -8.29 19.10
CA HIS A 378 4.08 -9.48 19.63
C HIS A 378 5.57 -9.27 19.89
N GLY A 379 6.10 -8.11 19.50
CA GLY A 379 7.53 -7.88 19.46
C GLY A 379 8.10 -7.07 20.62
N SER A 380 9.32 -6.61 20.41
CA SER A 380 10.06 -5.77 21.34
C SER A 380 10.79 -4.70 20.57
N GLN A 381 11.16 -3.61 21.25
CA GLN A 381 11.93 -2.53 20.63
C GLN A 381 13.25 -3.07 20.07
N GLU A 382 13.93 -3.95 20.80
CA GLU A 382 15.16 -4.57 20.35
C GLU A 382 14.95 -5.42 19.08
N GLY A 383 13.90 -6.25 19.04
CA GLY A 383 13.57 -7.08 17.89
C GLY A 383 13.25 -6.26 16.65
N LEU A 384 12.49 -5.18 16.81
CA LEU A 384 12.15 -4.24 15.75
C LEU A 384 13.40 -3.56 15.16
N LEU A 385 14.28 -3.04 16.02
CA LEU A 385 15.52 -2.37 15.59
C LEU A 385 16.50 -3.35 14.94
N ALA A 386 16.65 -4.56 15.49
CA ALA A 386 17.47 -5.61 14.90
C ALA A 386 16.98 -5.98 13.50
N PHE A 387 15.66 -6.09 13.30
CA PHE A 387 15.10 -6.35 11.99
C PHE A 387 15.25 -5.16 11.02
N GLY A 388 15.09 -3.91 11.50
CA GLY A 388 15.39 -2.71 10.72
C GLY A 388 16.82 -2.71 10.17
N ARG A 389 17.80 -3.07 11.00
CA ARG A 389 19.20 -3.24 10.57
C ARG A 389 19.38 -4.40 9.57
N ALA A 390 18.66 -5.51 9.75
CA ALA A 390 18.68 -6.59 8.75
C ALA A 390 18.13 -6.12 7.39
N CYS A 391 17.10 -5.27 7.36
CA CYS A 391 16.60 -4.63 6.15
C CYS A 391 17.65 -3.73 5.51
N ARG A 392 18.35 -2.88 6.29
CA ARG A 392 19.50 -2.06 5.84
C ARG A 392 20.56 -2.93 5.14
N ASP A 393 20.91 -4.04 5.77
CA ASP A 393 22.02 -4.89 5.34
C ASP A 393 21.73 -5.68 4.04
N THR A 394 20.46 -5.81 3.65
CA THR A 394 20.09 -6.40 2.34
C THR A 394 20.67 -5.63 1.15
N LYS A 395 20.89 -4.31 1.30
CA LYS A 395 21.24 -3.41 0.20
C LYS A 395 20.29 -3.55 -1.00
N ASN A 396 19.05 -4.00 -0.78
CA ASN A 396 18.06 -4.12 -1.83
C ASN A 396 17.39 -2.76 -2.08
N TRP A 397 18.11 -1.90 -2.79
CA TRP A 397 17.72 -0.50 -3.02
C TRP A 397 16.50 -0.36 -3.93
N TRP A 398 16.23 -1.32 -4.81
CA TRP A 398 15.16 -1.20 -5.81
C TRP A 398 13.74 -1.06 -5.19
N PRO A 399 13.31 -1.91 -4.24
CA PRO A 399 12.06 -1.71 -3.54
C PRO A 399 12.17 -0.68 -2.38
N GLY A 400 13.38 -0.26 -2.01
CA GLY A 400 13.63 0.60 -0.85
C GLY A 400 13.58 -0.13 0.50
N ILE A 401 13.88 -1.44 0.53
CA ILE A 401 13.94 -2.22 1.78
C ILE A 401 14.93 -1.61 2.80
N PRO A 402 16.14 -1.14 2.41
CA PRO A 402 17.07 -0.53 3.36
C PRO A 402 16.52 0.69 4.11
N LEU A 403 15.56 1.42 3.54
CA LEU A 403 14.96 2.60 4.18
C LEU A 403 14.08 2.22 5.39
N LEU A 404 13.72 0.95 5.55
CA LEU A 404 12.90 0.47 6.66
C LEU A 404 13.61 0.56 8.02
N VAL A 405 14.95 0.69 8.05
CA VAL A 405 15.67 0.95 9.31
C VAL A 405 15.22 2.26 9.97
N ALA A 406 14.93 3.30 9.18
CA ALA A 406 14.42 4.56 9.69
C ALA A 406 12.98 4.44 10.22
N ASP A 407 12.17 3.56 9.61
CA ASP A 407 10.83 3.25 10.10
C ASP A 407 10.89 2.53 11.45
N ALA A 408 11.83 1.60 11.62
CA ALA A 408 12.05 0.90 12.90
C ALA A 408 12.43 1.86 14.03
N TYR A 409 13.36 2.79 13.78
CA TYR A 409 13.73 3.81 14.76
C TYR A 409 12.59 4.79 15.07
N HIS A 410 11.83 5.20 14.05
CA HIS A 410 10.69 6.08 14.25
C HIS A 410 9.62 5.44 15.13
N ARG A 411 9.24 4.19 14.83
CA ARG A 411 8.27 3.43 15.64
C ARG A 411 8.76 3.18 17.06
N ALA A 412 10.04 2.81 17.21
CA ALA A 412 10.66 2.68 18.53
C ALA A 412 10.59 3.99 19.33
N ALA A 413 10.88 5.13 18.70
CA ALA A 413 10.76 6.44 19.33
C ALA A 413 9.30 6.76 19.71
N GLN A 414 8.33 6.46 18.84
CA GLN A 414 6.91 6.73 19.10
C GLN A 414 6.34 5.96 20.31
N ASN A 415 6.97 4.84 20.69
CA ASN A 415 6.62 4.09 21.89
C ASN A 415 7.22 4.68 23.19
N LEU A 416 8.06 5.71 23.10
CA LEU A 416 8.63 6.42 24.25
C LEU A 416 7.84 7.70 24.57
N PRO A 417 7.86 8.15 25.85
CA PRO A 417 7.36 9.47 26.22
C PRO A 417 7.98 10.57 25.35
N ARG A 418 7.19 11.59 25.00
CA ARG A 418 7.56 12.62 24.01
C ARG A 418 8.90 13.29 24.31
N GLU A 419 9.19 13.51 25.60
CA GLU A 419 10.42 14.09 26.12
C GLU A 419 11.66 13.22 25.94
N GLN A 420 11.49 11.90 25.75
CA GLN A 420 12.59 10.94 25.57
C GLN A 420 12.87 10.64 24.10
N GLN A 421 11.92 10.91 23.19
CA GLN A 421 12.05 10.57 21.76
C GLN A 421 13.27 11.22 21.11
N GLY A 422 13.51 12.50 21.39
CA GLY A 422 14.68 13.23 20.88
C GLY A 422 15.98 12.60 21.38
N GLN A 423 16.08 12.30 22.68
CA GLN A 423 17.28 11.67 23.26
C GLN A 423 17.53 10.28 22.68
N PHE A 424 16.48 9.51 22.42
CA PHE A 424 16.57 8.20 21.80
C PHE A 424 17.08 8.25 20.35
N LEU A 425 16.69 9.27 19.58
CA LEU A 425 17.13 9.46 18.20
C LEU A 425 18.48 10.18 18.09
N SER A 426 19.02 10.73 19.18
CA SER A 426 20.25 11.53 19.21
C SER A 426 21.60 10.79 19.11
N PRO A 427 21.73 9.47 19.32
CA PRO A 427 23.04 8.83 19.22
C PRO A 427 23.58 8.74 17.79
N ASP A 428 24.90 8.91 17.62
CA ASP A 428 25.60 8.81 16.33
C ASP A 428 25.37 7.50 15.59
N GLU A 429 25.23 6.39 16.32
CA GLU A 429 24.92 5.09 15.71
C GLU A 429 23.53 5.08 15.06
N VAL A 430 22.51 5.59 15.77
CA VAL A 430 21.13 5.70 15.25
C VAL A 430 21.10 6.59 14.02
N PHE A 431 21.85 7.70 14.08
CA PHE A 431 22.03 8.56 12.94
C PHE A 431 22.66 7.81 11.76
N ASN A 432 23.81 7.17 11.96
CA ASN A 432 24.54 6.48 10.90
C ASN A 432 23.69 5.41 10.21
N ASP A 433 22.82 4.73 10.96
CA ASP A 433 21.87 3.76 10.41
C ASP A 433 20.85 4.38 9.45
N ILE A 434 20.35 5.58 9.75
CA ILE A 434 19.32 6.26 8.97
C ILE A 434 19.93 7.07 7.81
N PHE A 435 20.93 7.91 8.07
CA PHE A 435 21.44 8.85 7.07
C PHE A 435 22.17 8.13 5.94
N SER A 436 23.00 7.12 6.25
CA SER A 436 23.76 6.40 5.23
C SER A 436 22.86 5.72 4.19
N VAL A 437 21.72 5.15 4.61
CA VAL A 437 20.78 4.52 3.68
C VAL A 437 20.05 5.55 2.82
N TYR A 438 19.66 6.69 3.40
CA TYR A 438 18.97 7.74 2.65
C TYR A 438 19.89 8.44 1.67
N GLU A 439 21.14 8.71 2.05
CA GLU A 439 22.14 9.29 1.13
C GLU A 439 22.43 8.35 -0.04
N GLU A 440 22.66 7.06 0.22
CA GLU A 440 22.90 6.09 -0.85
C GLU A 440 21.65 5.89 -1.73
N TYR A 441 20.46 5.82 -1.12
CA TYR A 441 19.21 5.69 -1.86
C TYR A 441 18.93 6.92 -2.71
N LEU A 442 19.09 8.14 -2.20
CA LEU A 442 18.88 9.38 -2.94
C LEU A 442 20.01 9.66 -3.94
N ARG A 443 21.22 9.12 -3.74
CA ARG A 443 22.26 9.12 -4.78
C ARG A 443 21.86 8.28 -5.98
N ARG A 444 21.25 7.10 -5.74
CA ARG A 444 20.71 6.22 -6.80
C ARG A 444 19.42 6.78 -7.40
N TYR A 445 18.56 7.35 -6.57
CA TYR A 445 17.20 7.76 -6.93
C TYR A 445 16.90 9.22 -6.51
N PRO A 446 17.66 10.21 -7.01
CA PRO A 446 17.62 11.61 -6.53
C PRO A 446 16.30 12.34 -6.77
N HIS A 447 15.43 11.73 -7.56
CA HIS A 447 14.17 12.26 -8.05
C HIS A 447 12.95 11.77 -7.27
N ILE A 448 13.12 10.88 -6.28
CA ILE A 448 12.01 10.40 -5.45
C ILE A 448 11.78 11.44 -4.36
N GLU A 449 10.98 12.45 -4.69
CA GLU A 449 10.72 13.59 -3.80
C GLU A 449 10.09 13.15 -2.47
N ASP A 450 9.21 12.14 -2.49
CA ASP A 450 8.62 11.57 -1.27
C ASP A 450 9.70 11.06 -0.30
N GLU A 451 10.72 10.36 -0.79
CA GLU A 451 11.79 9.85 0.06
C GLU A 451 12.77 10.96 0.47
N ARG A 452 12.95 12.00 -0.36
CA ARG A 452 13.67 13.20 0.06
C ARG A 452 12.92 13.98 1.13
N MET A 453 11.59 14.02 1.06
CA MET A 453 10.73 14.62 2.08
C MET A 453 10.82 13.83 3.38
N ASN A 454 10.70 12.50 3.31
CA ASN A 454 10.90 11.62 4.45
C ASN A 454 12.29 11.85 5.06
N TYR A 455 13.33 11.97 4.23
CA TYR A 455 14.68 12.25 4.68
C TYR A 455 14.79 13.59 5.43
N ALA A 456 14.19 14.67 4.90
CA ALA A 456 14.15 15.96 5.58
C ALA A 456 13.47 15.88 6.95
N VAL A 457 12.38 15.11 7.05
CA VAL A 457 11.66 14.85 8.30
C VAL A 457 12.53 14.08 9.30
N TYR A 458 13.18 13.00 8.87
CA TYR A 458 14.10 12.25 9.73
C TYR A 458 15.25 13.12 10.22
N CYS A 459 15.87 13.94 9.36
CA CYS A 459 16.87 14.92 9.77
C CYS A 459 16.32 15.83 10.89
N GLY A 460 15.07 16.29 10.76
CA GLY A 460 14.40 17.12 11.75
C GLY A 460 14.19 16.40 13.10
N TYR A 461 13.66 15.18 13.08
CA TYR A 461 13.46 14.37 14.30
C TYR A 461 14.78 14.00 14.99
N CYS A 462 15.83 13.83 14.20
CA CYS A 462 17.18 13.53 14.65
C CYS A 462 18.00 14.78 15.01
N SER A 463 17.38 15.96 15.12
CA SER A 463 18.07 17.22 15.42
C SER A 463 19.21 17.62 14.46
N ARG A 464 19.27 17.04 13.25
CA ARG A 464 20.19 17.43 12.16
C ARG A 464 19.61 18.58 11.35
N ILE A 465 19.45 19.72 12.01
CA ILE A 465 18.67 20.86 11.48
C ILE A 465 19.28 21.41 10.18
N ILE A 466 20.60 21.44 10.07
CA ILE A 466 21.31 21.89 8.86
C ILE A 466 21.05 20.95 7.68
N ASP A 467 21.08 19.64 7.90
CA ASP A 467 20.78 18.65 6.86
C ASP A 467 19.30 18.66 6.48
N ALA A 468 18.39 18.83 7.45
CA ALA A 468 16.97 19.00 7.21
C ALA A 468 16.72 20.21 6.30
N ASP A 469 17.34 21.34 6.61
CA ASP A 469 17.23 22.56 5.81
C ASP A 469 17.79 22.38 4.40
N ARG A 470 18.94 21.69 4.26
CA ARG A 470 19.49 21.32 2.94
C ARG A 470 18.46 20.52 2.13
N GLN A 471 17.84 19.51 2.72
CA GLN A 471 16.86 18.68 2.01
C GLN A 471 15.60 19.46 1.64
N PHE A 472 15.06 20.32 2.50
CA PHE A 472 13.94 21.19 2.16
C PHE A 472 14.29 22.19 1.05
N ARG A 473 15.51 22.76 1.05
CA ARG A 473 15.97 23.64 -0.02
C ARG A 473 16.11 22.91 -1.37
N GLU A 474 16.59 21.67 -1.38
CA GLU A 474 16.63 20.83 -2.59
C GLU A 474 15.23 20.55 -3.16
N LEU A 475 14.18 20.58 -2.32
CA LEU A 475 12.78 20.48 -2.72
C LEU A 475 12.16 21.82 -3.16
N GLY A 476 12.94 22.90 -3.18
CA GLY A 476 12.47 24.26 -3.47
C GLY A 476 11.65 24.87 -2.33
N GLY A 477 11.87 24.43 -1.08
CA GLY A 477 11.14 24.90 0.10
C GLY A 477 9.73 24.31 0.27
N ARG A 478 9.33 23.40 -0.62
CA ARG A 478 8.03 22.71 -0.52
C ARG A 478 8.00 21.78 0.70
N ALA A 479 6.84 21.68 1.33
CA ALA A 479 6.50 20.67 2.33
C ALA A 479 5.15 20.07 1.92
N PHE A 480 5.06 18.75 1.88
CA PHE A 480 3.87 18.00 1.51
C PHE A 480 3.86 16.66 2.24
N GLY A 481 2.67 16.12 2.52
CA GLY A 481 2.52 14.82 3.17
C GLY A 481 3.02 13.68 2.28
N THR A 482 3.53 12.63 2.93
CA THR A 482 3.93 11.38 2.27
C THR A 482 3.09 10.23 2.79
N SER A 483 3.34 9.01 2.32
CA SER A 483 2.73 7.83 2.91
C SER A 483 3.19 7.55 4.35
N LYS A 484 4.31 8.15 4.78
CA LYS A 484 4.90 7.96 6.12
C LYS A 484 4.54 9.08 7.08
N PHE A 485 4.50 10.31 6.59
CA PHE A 485 4.32 11.50 7.41
C PHE A 485 3.13 12.32 6.93
N GLN A 486 2.26 12.71 7.86
CA GLN A 486 1.15 13.59 7.55
C GLN A 486 1.67 14.99 7.20
N GLU A 487 0.97 15.68 6.29
CA GLU A 487 1.41 16.99 5.80
C GLU A 487 1.61 18.01 6.94
N GLY A 488 0.74 17.99 7.95
CA GLY A 488 0.86 18.85 9.13
C GLY A 488 2.17 18.65 9.90
N ASP A 489 2.62 17.40 10.04
CA ASP A 489 3.88 17.08 10.73
C ASP A 489 5.08 17.58 9.91
N VAL A 490 5.05 17.37 8.59
CA VAL A 490 6.09 17.83 7.66
C VAL A 490 6.23 19.35 7.70
N VAL A 491 5.10 20.07 7.63
CA VAL A 491 5.05 21.54 7.69
C VAL A 491 5.58 22.04 9.04
N SER A 492 5.17 21.42 10.14
CA SER A 492 5.64 21.77 11.48
C SER A 492 7.16 21.66 11.61
N ILE A 493 7.75 20.57 11.09
CA ILE A 493 9.19 20.34 11.10
C ILE A 493 9.91 21.36 10.23
N ARG A 494 9.45 21.59 8.99
CA ARG A 494 10.01 22.60 8.09
C ARG A 494 10.05 23.98 8.75
N ASP A 495 8.96 24.39 9.39
CA ASP A 495 8.85 25.70 10.03
C ASP A 495 9.75 25.81 11.26
N TYR A 496 9.88 24.72 12.02
CA TYR A 496 10.85 24.64 13.11
C TYR A 496 12.29 24.80 12.60
N VAL A 497 12.66 24.08 11.54
CA VAL A 497 13.98 24.15 10.89
C VAL A 497 14.25 25.58 10.39
N ALA A 498 13.30 26.20 9.70
CA ALA A 498 13.44 27.57 9.20
C ALA A 498 13.63 28.59 10.34
N ARG A 499 12.84 28.50 11.42
CA ARG A 499 13.01 29.36 12.62
C ARG A 499 14.33 29.13 13.32
N TRP A 500 14.84 27.91 13.34
CA TRP A 500 16.16 27.60 13.91
C TRP A 500 17.27 28.23 13.06
N MET A 501 17.24 28.05 11.73
CA MET A 501 18.22 28.62 10.80
C MET A 501 18.23 30.15 10.86
N GLN A 502 17.07 30.81 10.96
CA GLN A 502 16.99 32.27 11.11
C GLN A 502 17.68 32.78 12.38
N ARG A 503 17.51 32.07 13.51
CA ARG A 503 18.13 32.45 14.78
C ARG A 503 19.65 32.30 14.78
N HIS A 504 20.17 31.27 14.11
CA HIS A 504 21.60 30.95 14.12
C HIS A 504 22.37 31.56 12.93
N ASN A 505 21.68 32.05 11.90
CA ASN A 505 22.29 32.82 10.80
C ASN A 505 22.15 34.35 10.98
N ALA A 506 21.54 34.83 12.07
CA ALA A 506 21.42 36.26 12.33
C ALA A 506 22.81 36.86 12.71
N PRO A 507 23.21 38.01 12.14
CA PRO A 507 24.48 38.65 12.51
C PRO A 507 24.45 39.02 14.00
N GLY A 508 25.33 38.39 14.80
CA GLY A 508 25.43 38.57 16.25
C GLY A 508 25.05 37.36 17.10
N ALA A 509 24.63 36.24 16.51
CA ALA A 509 24.46 34.98 17.24
C ALA A 509 25.84 34.38 17.57
N ASN A 510 26.16 34.25 18.87
CA ASN A 510 27.34 33.51 19.32
C ASN A 510 27.07 32.00 19.16
N PRO A 511 28.08 31.17 18.79
CA PRO A 511 27.89 29.79 18.37
C PRO A 511 27.33 28.87 19.45
#